data_AF-X1TV40-F1
#
_entry.id   AF-X1TV40-F1
#
_cell.length_a   1.000
_cell.length_b   1.000
_cell.length_c   1.000
_cell.angle_alpha   90.00
_cell.angle_beta   90.00
_cell.angle_gamma   90.00
#
_symmetry.space_group_name_H-M   'P 1'
#
loop_
_entity.id
_entity.type
_entity.pdbx_description
1 polymer ?
#
loop_
_entity_poly.entity_id
_entity_poly.type
_entity_poly.pdbx_seq_one_letter_code
_entity_poly.pdbx_strand_id
1 'polypeptide(L)'
;MISRAEASTLLEDMGEEYFHREFMLTAVDYKKGLEITEAKISGIRNLYKRRVYNIDKTRDELLKLDLPAEEVDVLIEQWYFEVKAEIPRHWTTAQTLSFVKAELITKERGVIELSALGYDTEHIDVYMRSIE
;
A
#
# COMPACT_ATOMS: atom_id res chain seq x y z
N MET A 1 25.37 5.27 15.51
CA MET A 1 24.21 5.64 16.35
C MET A 1 24.72 5.66 17.78
N ILE A 2 24.44 6.69 18.56
CA ILE A 2 24.84 6.75 19.97
C ILE A 2 23.87 5.93 20.83
N SER A 3 24.37 5.31 21.88
CA SER A 3 23.63 4.58 22.89
C SER A 3 22.85 5.52 23.82
N ARG A 4 21.87 4.98 24.55
CA ARG A 4 21.12 5.75 25.56
C ARG A 4 22.04 6.32 26.65
N ALA A 5 23.07 5.56 27.05
CA ALA A 5 24.06 6.01 28.02
C ALA A 5 24.89 7.18 27.47
N GLU A 6 25.41 7.08 26.24
CA GLU A 6 26.16 8.17 25.59
C GLU A 6 25.29 9.41 25.40
N ALA A 7 24.01 9.25 25.01
CA ALA A 7 23.07 10.35 24.90
C ALA A 7 22.78 11.02 26.27
N SER A 8 22.68 10.24 27.35
CA SER A 8 22.48 10.77 28.70
C SER A 8 23.68 11.59 29.19
N THR A 9 24.90 11.13 28.90
CA THR A 9 26.14 11.87 29.20
C THR A 9 26.21 13.17 28.40
N LEU A 10 25.90 13.16 27.11
CA LEU A 10 25.88 14.38 26.29
C LEU A 10 24.87 15.40 26.81
N LEU A 11 23.67 14.96 27.21
CA LEU A 11 22.68 15.86 27.81
C LEU A 11 23.16 16.40 29.18
N GLU A 12 23.91 15.60 29.95
CA GLU A 12 24.55 16.05 31.19
C GLU A 12 25.54 17.17 30.94
N ASP A 13 26.42 16.96 29.96
CA ASP A 13 27.44 17.92 29.55
C ASP A 13 26.82 19.23 29.03
N MET A 14 25.60 19.16 28.50
CA MET A 14 24.80 20.31 28.07
C MET A 14 24.06 21.01 29.24
N GLY A 15 24.15 20.48 30.45
CA GLY A 15 23.56 21.07 31.67
C GLY A 15 22.14 20.60 31.98
N GLU A 16 21.65 19.54 31.34
CA GLU A 16 20.29 19.03 31.61
C GLU A 16 20.23 18.25 32.92
N GLU A 17 19.24 18.56 33.75
CA GLU A 17 18.98 17.83 34.99
C GLU A 17 18.56 16.38 34.73
N TYR A 18 18.92 15.48 35.65
CA TYR A 18 18.66 14.04 35.52
C TYR A 18 17.19 13.72 35.16
N PHE A 19 16.24 14.40 35.79
CA PHE A 19 14.80 14.22 35.51
C PHE A 19 14.45 14.58 34.05
N HIS A 20 14.95 15.71 33.55
CA HIS A 20 14.71 16.14 32.16
C HIS A 20 15.39 15.21 31.16
N ARG A 21 16.61 14.75 31.45
CA ARG A 21 17.34 13.78 30.60
C ARG A 21 16.56 12.47 30.46
N GLU A 22 16.13 11.89 31.58
CA GLU A 22 15.37 10.64 31.56
C GLU A 22 14.04 10.78 30.82
N PHE A 23 13.35 11.92 31.00
CA PHE A 23 12.13 12.21 30.24
C PHE A 23 12.40 12.28 28.73
N MET A 24 13.40 13.04 28.30
CA MET A 24 13.76 13.18 26.88
C MET A 24 14.17 11.86 26.24
N LEU A 25 15.01 11.08 26.91
CA LEU A 25 15.45 9.77 26.41
C LEU A 25 14.28 8.79 26.30
N THR A 26 13.36 8.81 27.26
CA THR A 26 12.14 7.99 27.23
C THR A 26 11.21 8.41 26.09
N ALA A 27 11.03 9.70 25.86
CA ALA A 27 10.25 10.21 24.74
C ALA A 27 10.87 9.79 23.38
N VAL A 28 12.20 9.83 23.27
CA VAL A 28 12.92 9.37 22.07
C VAL A 28 12.73 7.87 21.85
N ASP A 29 12.86 7.06 22.89
CA ASP A 29 12.70 5.61 22.77
C ASP A 29 11.26 5.22 22.43
N TYR A 30 10.28 5.92 23.01
CA TYR A 30 8.88 5.78 22.63
C TYR A 30 8.65 6.13 21.16
N LYS A 31 9.20 7.27 20.69
CA LYS A 31 9.11 7.69 19.29
C LYS A 31 9.72 6.65 18.34
N LYS A 32 10.90 6.11 18.67
CA LYS A 32 11.52 5.04 17.88
C LYS A 32 10.65 3.79 17.82
N GLY A 33 10.01 3.43 18.94
CA GLY A 33 9.06 2.33 19.01
C GLY A 33 7.88 2.54 18.05
N LEU A 34 7.28 3.74 18.07
CA LEU A 34 6.21 4.12 17.15
C LEU A 34 6.64 4.04 15.69
N GLU A 35 7.80 4.63 15.34
CA GLU A 35 8.32 4.61 13.96
C GLU A 35 8.52 3.17 13.44
N ILE A 36 9.00 2.26 14.28
CA ILE A 36 9.15 0.84 13.93
C ILE A 36 7.78 0.20 13.70
N THR A 37 6.80 0.46 14.56
CA THR A 37 5.44 -0.07 14.42
C THR A 37 4.76 0.47 13.15
N GLU A 38 4.86 1.77 12.89
CA GLU A 38 4.35 2.40 11.66
C GLU A 38 4.99 1.80 10.40
N ALA A 39 6.31 1.57 10.42
CA ALA A 39 7.00 0.93 9.31
C ALA A 39 6.50 -0.51 9.07
N LYS A 40 6.22 -1.27 10.12
CA LYS A 40 5.63 -2.62 10.03
C LYS A 40 4.21 -2.58 9.47
N ILE A 41 3.36 -1.68 9.98
CA ILE A 41 1.98 -1.47 9.47
C ILE A 41 2.02 -1.14 7.97
N SER A 42 2.90 -0.22 7.55
CA SER A 42 3.09 0.14 6.14
C SER A 42 3.55 -1.05 5.29
N GLY A 43 4.46 -1.88 5.81
CA GLY A 43 4.87 -3.13 5.18
C GLY A 43 3.71 -4.09 4.96
N ILE A 44 2.89 -4.32 5.99
CA ILE A 44 1.72 -5.21 5.94
C ILE A 44 0.69 -4.66 4.94
N ARG A 45 0.39 -3.35 4.97
CA ARG A 45 -0.49 -2.67 4.01
C ARG A 45 -0.05 -2.94 2.57
N ASN A 46 1.24 -2.80 2.28
CA ASN A 46 1.77 -3.04 0.93
C ASN A 46 1.58 -4.49 0.47
N LEU A 47 1.73 -5.46 1.36
CA LEU A 47 1.50 -6.88 1.07
C LEU A 47 0.02 -7.16 0.80
N TYR A 48 -0.89 -6.55 1.57
CA TYR A 48 -2.33 -6.64 1.35
C TYR A 48 -2.75 -6.03 0.02
N LYS A 49 -2.30 -4.81 -0.29
CA LYS A 49 -2.60 -4.13 -1.56
C LYS A 49 -2.18 -4.94 -2.76
N ARG A 50 -0.99 -5.57 -2.70
CA ARG A 50 -0.44 -6.42 -3.76
C ARG A 50 -1.07 -7.82 -3.82
N ARG A 51 -2.11 -8.11 -3.03
CA ARG A 51 -2.78 -9.42 -2.94
C ARG A 51 -1.86 -10.56 -2.49
N VAL A 52 -0.72 -10.25 -1.88
CA VAL A 52 0.17 -11.25 -1.26
C VAL A 52 -0.48 -11.76 0.02
N TYR A 53 -1.09 -10.85 0.79
CA TYR A 53 -1.94 -11.21 1.93
C TYR A 53 -3.42 -11.07 1.58
N ASN A 54 -4.22 -12.01 2.08
CA ASN A 54 -5.67 -11.86 2.17
C ASN A 54 -6.04 -11.12 3.47
N ILE A 55 -7.33 -10.87 3.67
CA ILE A 55 -7.83 -10.12 4.83
C ILE A 55 -7.47 -10.79 6.17
N ASP A 56 -7.66 -12.11 6.27
CA ASP A 56 -7.40 -12.86 7.50
C ASP A 56 -5.91 -12.80 7.88
N LYS A 57 -5.03 -13.05 6.91
CA LYS A 57 -3.58 -12.97 7.12
C LYS A 57 -3.13 -11.55 7.48
N THR A 58 -3.73 -10.53 6.86
CA THR A 58 -3.42 -9.12 7.15
C THR A 58 -3.80 -8.79 8.59
N ARG A 59 -5.00 -9.21 9.02
CA ARG A 59 -5.48 -9.04 10.39
C ARG A 59 -4.58 -9.73 11.41
N ASP A 60 -4.20 -10.97 11.15
CA ASP A 60 -3.31 -11.75 12.02
C ASP A 60 -1.94 -11.08 12.18
N GLU A 61 -1.33 -10.58 11.09
CA GLU A 61 -0.04 -9.91 11.19
C GLU A 61 -0.12 -8.54 11.90
N LEU A 62 -1.24 -7.82 11.77
CA LEU A 62 -1.46 -6.57 12.50
C LEU A 62 -1.67 -6.79 14.00
N LEU A 63 -2.43 -7.83 14.39
CA LEU A 63 -2.64 -8.16 15.80
C LEU A 63 -1.35 -8.59 16.51
N LYS A 64 -0.37 -9.14 15.79
CA LYS A 64 0.98 -9.42 16.34
C LYS A 64 1.80 -8.17 16.66
N LEU A 65 1.35 -7.00 16.23
CA LEU A 65 1.95 -5.71 16.61
C LEU A 65 1.36 -5.17 17.91
N ASP A 66 0.55 -5.97 18.62
CA ASP A 66 -0.16 -5.61 19.85
C ASP A 66 -1.11 -4.42 19.67
N LEU A 67 -1.59 -4.21 18.43
CA LEU A 67 -2.60 -3.20 18.12
C LEU A 67 -3.98 -3.62 18.67
N PRO A 68 -4.78 -2.68 19.20
CA PRO A 68 -6.17 -2.94 19.55
C PRO A 68 -6.96 -3.47 18.33
N ALA A 69 -7.85 -4.44 18.55
CA ALA A 69 -8.61 -5.06 17.47
C ALA A 69 -9.45 -4.04 16.67
N GLU A 70 -10.01 -3.04 17.34
CA GLU A 70 -10.77 -1.95 16.69
C GLU A 70 -9.90 -1.13 15.73
N GLU A 71 -8.65 -0.84 16.10
CA GLU A 71 -7.70 -0.13 15.24
C GLU A 71 -7.33 -0.97 14.02
N VAL A 72 -7.13 -2.28 14.21
CA VAL A 72 -6.88 -3.20 13.10
C VAL A 72 -8.03 -3.23 12.11
N ASP A 73 -9.27 -3.28 12.60
CA ASP A 73 -10.46 -3.32 11.76
C ASP A 73 -10.62 -2.00 10.97
N VAL A 74 -10.34 -0.84 11.58
CA VAL A 74 -10.30 0.47 10.89
C VAL A 74 -9.25 0.51 9.78
N LEU A 75 -8.03 0.03 10.04
CA LEU A 75 -6.96 -0.01 9.04
C LEU A 75 -7.35 -0.89 7.83
N ILE A 76 -7.91 -2.07 8.10
CA ILE A 76 -8.34 -2.99 7.05
C ILE A 76 -9.47 -2.38 6.21
N GLU A 77 -10.46 -1.73 6.85
CA GLU A 77 -11.53 -1.04 6.15
C GLU A 77 -10.99 0.05 5.23
N GLN A 78 -10.08 0.89 5.74
CA GLN A 78 -9.43 1.92 4.93
C GLN A 78 -8.73 1.32 3.71
N TRP A 79 -7.96 0.24 3.88
CA TRP A 79 -7.19 -0.36 2.80
C TRP A 79 -8.05 -1.12 1.80
N TYR A 80 -9.21 -1.66 2.22
CA TYR A 80 -10.17 -2.28 1.32
C TYR A 80 -10.60 -1.31 0.21
N PHE A 81 -10.88 -0.05 0.56
CA PHE A 81 -11.26 0.96 -0.41
C PHE A 81 -10.12 1.35 -1.34
N GLU A 82 -8.89 1.43 -0.83
CA GLU A 82 -7.71 1.66 -1.68
C GLU A 82 -7.52 0.56 -2.72
N VAL A 83 -7.75 -0.68 -2.30
CA VAL A 83 -7.68 -1.89 -3.12
C VAL A 83 -8.77 -1.92 -4.18
N LYS A 84 -9.99 -1.48 -3.84
CA LYS A 84 -11.11 -1.39 -4.77
C LYS A 84 -10.99 -0.24 -5.75
N ALA A 85 -10.29 0.83 -5.36
CA ALA A 85 -9.98 1.96 -6.21
C ALA A 85 -8.86 1.65 -7.23
N GLU A 86 -8.11 0.56 -7.08
CA GLU A 86 -7.13 0.15 -8.10
C GLU A 86 -7.86 -0.28 -9.38
N ILE A 87 -7.62 0.48 -10.45
CA ILE A 87 -8.08 0.16 -11.79
C ILE A 87 -7.51 -1.21 -12.17
N PRO A 88 -8.32 -2.15 -12.68
CA PRO A 88 -7.84 -3.43 -13.13
C PRO A 88 -6.65 -3.25 -14.09
N ARG A 89 -5.67 -4.16 -14.03
CA ARG A 89 -4.61 -4.19 -15.03
C ARG A 89 -5.20 -4.60 -16.37
N HIS A 90 -5.49 -3.60 -17.18
CA HIS A 90 -5.94 -3.79 -18.54
C HIS A 90 -4.77 -4.13 -19.47
N TRP A 91 -5.04 -4.88 -20.54
CA TRP A 91 -4.08 -5.02 -21.62
C TRP A 91 -3.83 -3.66 -22.28
N THR A 92 -2.64 -3.45 -22.84
CA THR A 92 -2.39 -2.26 -23.67
C THR A 92 -3.28 -2.30 -24.93
N THR A 93 -3.58 -1.15 -25.52
CA THR A 93 -4.34 -1.06 -26.79
C THR A 93 -3.78 -2.02 -27.85
N ALA A 94 -2.46 -2.07 -28.02
CA ALA A 94 -1.81 -2.96 -28.98
C ALA A 94 -2.00 -4.45 -28.65
N GLN A 95 -1.91 -4.83 -27.38
CA GLN A 95 -2.16 -6.21 -26.94
C GLN A 95 -3.63 -6.60 -27.15
N THR A 96 -4.57 -5.75 -26.73
CA THR A 96 -6.01 -5.97 -26.92
C THR A 96 -6.33 -6.21 -28.39
N LEU A 97 -5.87 -5.33 -29.28
CA LEU A 97 -6.11 -5.45 -30.72
C LEU A 97 -5.46 -6.69 -31.33
N SER A 98 -4.23 -7.01 -30.92
CA SER A 98 -3.54 -8.23 -31.34
C SER A 98 -4.30 -9.49 -30.91
N PHE A 99 -4.84 -9.53 -29.69
CA PHE A 99 -5.59 -10.67 -29.18
C PHE A 99 -6.96 -10.82 -29.84
N VAL A 100 -7.65 -9.72 -30.15
CA VAL A 100 -8.89 -9.77 -30.95
C VAL A 100 -8.59 -10.30 -32.35
N LYS A 101 -7.56 -9.76 -33.02
CA LYS A 101 -7.16 -10.19 -34.37
C LYS A 101 -6.74 -11.65 -34.44
N ALA A 102 -6.07 -12.13 -33.40
CA ALA A 102 -5.66 -13.52 -33.27
C ALA A 102 -6.77 -14.44 -32.74
N GLU A 103 -8.00 -13.93 -32.57
CA GLU A 103 -9.17 -14.65 -32.03
C GLU A 103 -8.92 -15.29 -30.65
N LEU A 104 -7.95 -14.77 -29.88
CA LEU A 104 -7.66 -15.20 -28.51
C LEU A 104 -8.69 -14.64 -27.52
N ILE A 105 -9.36 -13.56 -27.88
CA ILE A 105 -10.51 -12.96 -27.19
C ILE A 105 -11.58 -12.53 -28.19
N THR A 106 -12.84 -12.43 -27.76
CA THR A 106 -13.93 -11.98 -28.64
C THR A 106 -13.84 -10.48 -28.90
N LYS A 107 -14.51 -10.01 -29.98
CA LYS A 107 -14.60 -8.58 -30.30
C LYS A 107 -15.28 -7.81 -29.17
N GLU A 108 -16.35 -8.34 -28.59
CA GLU A 108 -17.08 -7.73 -27.46
C GLU A 108 -16.16 -7.59 -26.24
N ARG A 109 -15.31 -8.60 -25.98
CA ARG A 109 -14.31 -8.52 -24.91
C ARG A 109 -13.29 -7.43 -25.19
N GLY A 110 -12.82 -7.30 -26.43
CA GLY A 110 -11.93 -6.21 -26.84
C GLY A 110 -12.54 -4.82 -26.67
N VAL A 111 -13.83 -4.66 -27.01
CA VAL A 111 -14.59 -3.40 -26.83
C VAL A 111 -14.67 -3.01 -25.34
N ILE A 112 -15.00 -3.98 -24.47
CA ILE A 112 -15.03 -3.75 -23.01
C ILE A 112 -13.65 -3.31 -22.52
N GLU A 113 -12.59 -3.94 -23.00
CA GLU A 113 -11.22 -3.63 -22.60
C GLU A 113 -10.80 -2.22 -23.03
N LEU A 114 -11.06 -1.84 -24.29
CA LEU A 114 -10.79 -0.48 -24.78
C LEU A 114 -11.64 0.58 -24.07
N SER A 115 -12.89 0.27 -23.74
CA SER A 115 -13.74 1.18 -22.95
C SER A 115 -13.15 1.40 -21.56
N ALA A 116 -12.63 0.34 -20.93
CA ALA A 116 -12.00 0.42 -19.62
C ALA A 116 -10.65 1.16 -19.64
N LEU A 117 -9.98 1.21 -20.80
CA LEU A 117 -8.82 2.07 -21.05
C LEU A 117 -9.19 3.56 -21.27
N GLY A 118 -10.48 3.88 -21.35
CA GLY A 118 -10.98 5.25 -21.46
C GLY A 118 -11.23 5.75 -22.89
N TYR A 119 -11.24 4.87 -23.89
CA TYR A 119 -11.62 5.25 -25.25
C TYR A 119 -13.14 5.43 -25.39
N ASP A 120 -13.55 6.42 -26.17
CA ASP A 120 -14.94 6.60 -26.56
C ASP A 120 -15.36 5.63 -27.69
N THR A 121 -16.65 5.62 -28.02
CA THR A 121 -17.22 4.73 -29.04
C THR A 121 -16.61 4.94 -30.43
N GLU A 122 -16.28 6.19 -30.81
CA GLU A 122 -15.70 6.49 -32.12
C GLU A 122 -14.31 5.88 -32.27
N HIS A 123 -13.44 6.08 -31.26
CA HIS A 123 -12.09 5.52 -31.26
C HIS A 123 -12.11 3.98 -31.25
N ILE A 124 -13.01 3.39 -30.46
CA ILE A 124 -13.19 1.94 -30.41
C ILE A 124 -13.58 1.39 -31.79
N ASP A 125 -14.55 2.02 -32.45
CA ASP A 125 -15.01 1.61 -33.78
C ASP A 125 -13.87 1.66 -34.82
N VAL A 126 -13.06 2.72 -34.80
CA VAL A 126 -11.89 2.86 -35.69
C VAL A 126 -10.88 1.74 -35.43
N TYR A 127 -10.57 1.47 -34.17
CA TYR A 127 -9.63 0.39 -33.82
C TYR A 127 -10.15 -0.98 -34.23
N MET A 128 -11.43 -1.28 -34.01
CA MET A 128 -12.04 -2.56 -34.37
C MET A 128 -12.03 -2.79 -35.89
N ARG A 129 -12.32 -1.75 -36.69
CA ARG A 129 -12.22 -1.83 -38.16
C ARG A 129 -10.78 -2.00 -38.65
N SER A 130 -9.78 -1.53 -37.90
CA SER A 130 -8.36 -1.62 -38.32
C SER A 130 -7.78 -3.03 -38.24
N ILE A 131 -8.45 -3.93 -37.53
CA ILE A 131 -8.01 -5.32 -37.31
C ILE A 131 -8.88 -6.37 -38.01
N GLU A 132 -9.98 -5.96 -38.63
CA GLU A 132 -10.76 -6.76 -39.59
C GLU A 132 -9.98 -6.96 -40.90
#